data_AF-A0A510IEU5-F1
#
_entry.id   AF-A0A510IEU5-F1
#
_cell.length_a   1.000
_cell.length_b   1.000
_cell.length_c   1.000
_cell.angle_alpha   90.00
_cell.angle_beta   90.00
_cell.angle_gamma   90.00
#
_symmetry.space_group_name_H-M   'P 1'
#
loop_
_entity.id
_entity.type
_entity.pdbx_description
1 polymer ?
#
loop_
_entity_poly.entity_id
_entity_poly.type
_entity_poly.pdbx_seq_one_letter_code
_entity_poly.pdbx_strand_id
1 'polypeptide(L)'
;MGVTALVEDLKAANEDFEFYPTTSEMLAAVRTDMLEIYDTGCDETKYPRCSVLDIGAGTGSALEALTVGKKFAIEKSQRLIKEMDKGIYVVGSDFESNTLIDKSANVIFSNPPYSLFTQWAEKIILEANAEYIYLVIPQRWKNSDVISDAIKARKAISNVIYSGDFLEADRRARAKVDIVKIDLKSGRKSYRHYDDNNMSVDPFSLWFSKHFKVSTHETKQEEFQRKASMAERMKAQVSHSNELIKNEGLVKTLELLYHREMKQIMDTYLMLNRVDADLLKELNVSIENVQEGLKNKIASLKNLYWQELFDNMGVILDKLTTNSRQQMLEELFNQTSVDFNAQNAYSILIWAIKNANSYFDDQLIDLFDTMTGHANITLYRSNERTFGKEEWRYSRTPDGLDRYKLDLRIVVSKVGGIKVDTWGRSPACGLESRCLNFLNDIITVASNLGYDISKVERPDSLHWASNVKHEFFYHNHTTGKQELLFDCRAFQNGNVHLRFAQSFICDLNIENGRLRGWIKNGYEAADELDISPEIALPAFTKNLQITDKSVPLLLAS
;
A
#
# COMPACT_ATOMS: atom_id res chain seq x y z
N MET A 1 -1.58 7.85 24.07
CA MET A 1 -2.17 7.52 25.40
C MET A 1 -1.09 6.89 26.29
N GLY A 2 -1.14 6.99 27.63
CA GLY A 2 -0.17 6.27 28.49
C GLY A 2 -0.46 4.75 28.51
N VAL A 3 0.56 3.90 28.69
CA VAL A 3 0.42 2.42 28.62
C VAL A 3 -0.64 1.87 29.57
N THR A 4 -0.72 2.38 30.80
CA THR A 4 -1.75 1.94 31.78
C THR A 4 -3.16 2.22 31.30
N ALA A 5 -3.42 3.43 30.77
CA ALA A 5 -4.72 3.80 30.24
C ALA A 5 -5.08 3.00 28.98
N LEU A 6 -4.08 2.70 28.13
CA LEU A 6 -4.28 1.84 26.96
C LEU A 6 -4.68 0.42 27.37
N VAL A 7 -4.03 -0.17 28.37
CA VAL A 7 -4.38 -1.51 28.86
C VAL A 7 -5.78 -1.54 29.49
N GLU A 8 -6.20 -0.47 30.17
CA GLU A 8 -7.57 -0.36 30.69
C GLU A 8 -8.61 -0.30 29.57
N ASP A 9 -8.36 0.50 28.52
CA ASP A 9 -9.23 0.57 27.34
C ASP A 9 -9.32 -0.78 26.61
N LEU A 10 -8.19 -1.48 26.44
CA LEU A 10 -8.15 -2.81 25.84
C LEU A 10 -8.94 -3.85 26.65
N LYS A 11 -8.87 -3.80 27.99
CA LYS A 11 -9.67 -4.70 28.84
C LYS A 11 -11.16 -4.39 28.74
N ALA A 12 -11.53 -3.11 28.74
CA ALA A 12 -12.92 -2.69 28.56
C ALA A 12 -13.48 -3.13 27.20
N ALA A 13 -12.62 -3.19 26.18
CA ALA A 13 -12.91 -3.65 24.83
C ALA A 13 -12.91 -5.16 24.63
N ASN A 14 -12.42 -5.93 25.61
CA ASN A 14 -12.08 -7.35 25.45
C ASN A 14 -11.04 -7.61 24.33
N GLU A 15 -10.08 -6.69 24.16
CA GLU A 15 -9.00 -6.72 23.16
C GLU A 15 -7.59 -6.83 23.77
N ASP A 16 -7.46 -7.08 25.08
CA ASP A 16 -6.15 -7.12 25.76
C ASP A 16 -5.23 -8.23 25.24
N PHE A 17 -5.77 -9.42 24.93
CA PHE A 17 -5.06 -10.58 24.36
C PHE A 17 -3.63 -10.85 24.89
N GLU A 18 -3.36 -10.54 26.16
CA GLU A 18 -2.02 -10.56 26.78
C GLU A 18 -1.00 -9.58 26.16
N PHE A 19 -1.41 -8.34 25.89
CA PHE A 19 -0.53 -7.29 25.37
C PHE A 19 0.51 -6.84 26.41
N TYR A 20 1.76 -7.29 26.27
CA TYR A 20 2.90 -6.83 27.07
C TYR A 20 3.87 -6.06 26.15
N PRO A 21 3.96 -4.72 26.25
CA PRO A 21 4.95 -3.96 25.49
C PRO A 21 6.36 -4.49 25.76
N THR A 22 7.09 -4.81 24.70
CA THR A 22 8.49 -5.24 24.80
C THR A 22 9.34 -4.10 25.37
N THR A 23 10.22 -4.41 26.32
CA THR A 23 11.03 -3.39 26.99
C THR A 23 12.13 -2.84 26.08
N SER A 24 12.60 -1.62 26.38
CA SER A 24 13.66 -0.97 25.60
C SER A 24 14.96 -1.77 25.62
N GLU A 25 15.27 -2.42 26.75
CA GLU A 25 16.45 -3.28 26.93
C GLU A 25 16.37 -4.51 26.02
N MET A 26 15.20 -5.16 25.96
CA MET A 26 14.97 -6.31 25.08
C MET A 26 15.10 -5.92 23.61
N LEU A 27 14.47 -4.81 23.20
CA LEU A 27 14.54 -4.30 21.82
C LEU A 27 15.96 -3.88 21.45
N ALA A 28 16.73 -3.30 22.38
CA ALA A 28 18.13 -2.95 22.15
C ALA A 28 19.01 -4.19 21.92
N ALA A 29 18.78 -5.28 22.63
CA ALA A 29 19.49 -6.54 22.41
C ALA A 29 19.23 -7.10 21.00
N VAL A 30 17.97 -7.13 20.56
CA VAL A 30 17.60 -7.56 19.21
C VAL A 30 18.20 -6.65 18.14
N ARG A 31 18.07 -5.33 18.30
CA ARG A 31 18.63 -4.35 17.35
C ARG A 31 20.14 -4.49 17.21
N THR A 32 20.84 -4.73 18.31
CA THR A 32 22.31 -4.91 18.29
C THR A 32 22.69 -6.13 17.46
N ASP A 33 22.02 -7.26 17.67
CA ASP A 33 22.25 -8.48 16.88
C ASP A 33 21.89 -8.25 15.38
N MET A 34 20.78 -7.57 15.09
CA MET A 34 20.40 -7.23 13.71
C MET A 34 21.42 -6.32 13.00
N LEU A 35 22.02 -5.36 13.71
CA LEU A 35 23.06 -4.49 13.15
C LEU A 35 24.28 -5.30 12.73
N GLU A 36 24.70 -6.30 13.50
CA GLU A 36 25.81 -7.18 13.11
C GLU A 36 25.55 -7.95 11.80
N ILE A 37 24.27 -8.16 11.45
CA ILE A 37 23.85 -8.89 10.24
C ILE A 37 23.66 -7.96 9.04
N TYR A 38 23.01 -6.81 9.24
CA TYR A 38 22.51 -5.95 8.15
C TYR A 38 23.20 -4.60 8.02
N ASP A 39 24.19 -4.29 8.85
CA ASP A 39 24.96 -3.05 8.70
C ASP A 39 25.77 -3.07 7.39
N THR A 40 25.57 -2.05 6.57
CA THR A 40 26.22 -1.88 5.26
C THR A 40 27.44 -0.97 5.32
N GLY A 41 27.82 -0.47 6.52
CA GLY A 41 29.02 0.35 6.73
C GLY A 41 28.98 1.73 6.06
N CYS A 42 27.83 2.14 5.52
CA CYS A 42 27.68 3.34 4.68
C CYS A 42 26.69 4.37 5.23
N ASP A 43 26.07 4.12 6.38
CA ASP A 43 24.95 4.93 6.89
C ASP A 43 25.22 5.37 8.34
N GLU A 44 25.04 6.66 8.64
CA GLU A 44 25.19 7.22 10.01
C GLU A 44 24.04 6.79 10.94
N THR A 45 23.04 6.09 10.41
CA THR A 45 21.88 5.63 11.14
C THR A 45 22.22 4.42 12.02
N LYS A 46 21.98 4.54 13.33
CA LYS A 46 22.16 3.45 14.33
C LYS A 46 21.07 2.35 14.24
N TYR A 47 20.51 2.12 13.05
CA TYR A 47 19.35 1.26 12.83
C TYR A 47 19.53 0.36 11.60
N PRO A 48 19.17 -0.93 11.68
CA PRO A 48 19.14 -1.82 10.53
C PRO A 48 18.21 -1.32 9.42
N ARG A 49 18.63 -1.49 8.15
CA ARG A 49 17.77 -1.29 6.97
C ARG A 49 17.39 -2.65 6.38
N CYS A 50 16.47 -3.33 7.04
CA CYS A 50 15.89 -4.59 6.59
C CYS A 50 14.37 -4.60 6.79
N SER A 51 13.66 -5.46 6.07
CA SER A 51 12.22 -5.64 6.33
C SER A 51 12.00 -6.47 7.60
N VAL A 52 11.06 -6.04 8.46
CA VAL A 52 10.71 -6.73 9.71
C VAL A 52 9.20 -6.98 9.75
N LEU A 53 8.82 -8.23 10.04
CA LEU A 53 7.46 -8.62 10.37
C LEU A 53 7.33 -8.86 11.87
N ASP A 54 6.52 -8.06 12.54
CA ASP A 54 6.17 -8.22 13.96
C ASP A 54 4.82 -8.93 14.11
N ILE A 55 4.82 -10.07 14.80
CA ILE A 55 3.63 -10.90 15.02
C ILE A 55 3.16 -10.73 16.47
N GLY A 56 1.96 -10.18 16.64
CA GLY A 56 1.50 -9.62 17.91
C GLY A 56 2.09 -8.22 18.15
N ALA A 57 2.04 -7.38 17.10
CA ALA A 57 2.80 -6.13 17.03
C ALA A 57 2.35 -5.05 18.03
N GLY A 58 1.15 -5.17 18.61
CA GLY A 58 0.60 -4.17 19.51
C GLY A 58 0.51 -2.81 18.84
N THR A 59 1.12 -1.78 19.43
CA THR A 59 1.15 -0.43 18.85
C THR A 59 2.19 -0.24 17.74
N GLY A 60 2.96 -1.29 17.38
CA GLY A 60 4.04 -1.21 16.41
C GLY A 60 5.34 -0.58 16.94
N SER A 61 5.41 -0.31 18.25
CA SER A 61 6.60 0.30 18.88
C SER A 61 7.87 -0.54 18.73
N ALA A 62 7.77 -1.86 18.67
CA ALA A 62 8.91 -2.73 18.40
C ALA A 62 9.44 -2.54 16.96
N LEU A 63 8.56 -2.42 15.96
CA LEU A 63 8.95 -2.15 14.57
C LEU A 63 9.71 -0.84 14.44
N GLU A 64 9.23 0.22 15.09
CA GLU A 64 9.93 1.52 15.14
C GLU A 64 11.31 1.43 15.82
N ALA A 65 11.44 0.57 16.83
CA ALA A 65 12.69 0.40 17.57
C ALA A 65 13.73 -0.47 16.83
N LEU A 66 13.29 -1.35 15.93
CA LEU A 66 14.12 -2.39 15.31
C LEU A 66 14.61 -2.05 13.91
N THR A 67 13.88 -1.27 13.11
CA THR A 67 14.25 -1.04 11.71
C THR A 67 13.82 0.33 11.17
N VAL A 68 14.61 0.85 10.22
CA VAL A 68 14.22 1.97 9.33
C VAL A 68 13.79 1.48 7.94
N GLY A 69 13.75 0.16 7.73
CA GLY A 69 13.23 -0.49 6.52
C GLY A 69 11.71 -0.66 6.54
N LYS A 70 11.21 -1.60 5.73
CA LYS A 70 9.77 -1.92 5.66
C LYS A 70 9.29 -2.57 6.96
N LYS A 71 8.17 -2.10 7.49
CA LYS A 71 7.60 -2.54 8.78
C LYS A 71 6.26 -3.23 8.52
N PHE A 72 6.20 -4.51 8.82
CA PHE A 72 5.00 -5.32 8.66
C PHE A 72 4.49 -5.77 10.03
N ALA A 73 3.18 -5.76 10.24
CA ALA A 73 2.56 -6.11 11.51
C ALA A 73 1.44 -7.16 11.32
N ILE A 74 1.36 -8.12 12.22
CA ILE A 74 0.14 -8.90 12.46
C ILE A 74 -0.38 -8.52 13.84
N GLU A 75 -1.58 -7.96 13.91
CA GLU A 75 -2.20 -7.51 15.17
C GLU A 75 -3.72 -7.71 15.17
N LYS A 76 -4.24 -8.28 16.26
CA LYS A 76 -5.65 -8.64 16.37
C LYS A 76 -6.51 -7.48 16.89
N SER A 77 -5.97 -6.65 17.79
CA SER A 77 -6.68 -5.52 18.39
C SER A 77 -6.79 -4.35 17.41
N GLN A 78 -8.04 -3.94 17.12
CA GLN A 78 -8.32 -2.77 16.30
C GLN A 78 -7.90 -1.47 16.99
N ARG A 79 -7.93 -1.42 18.33
CA ARG A 79 -7.43 -0.28 19.11
C ARG A 79 -5.93 -0.13 18.98
N LEU A 80 -5.17 -1.21 19.10
CA LEU A 80 -3.72 -1.20 18.94
C LEU A 80 -3.31 -0.81 17.51
N ILE A 81 -3.98 -1.36 16.49
CA ILE A 81 -3.77 -0.99 15.08
C ILE A 81 -4.01 0.52 14.86
N LYS A 82 -4.99 1.13 15.54
CA LYS A 82 -5.28 2.56 15.40
C LYS A 82 -4.16 3.46 15.90
N GLU A 83 -3.35 2.99 16.86
CA GLU A 83 -2.22 3.73 17.41
C GLU A 83 -0.92 3.52 16.62
N MET A 84 -0.89 2.61 15.64
CA MET A 84 0.29 2.36 14.80
C MET A 84 0.63 3.56 13.91
N ASP A 85 1.92 3.78 13.67
CA ASP A 85 2.39 4.74 12.68
C ASP A 85 1.93 4.36 11.26
N LYS A 86 1.67 5.36 10.42
CA LYS A 86 1.20 5.16 9.04
C LYS A 86 2.17 4.36 8.17
N GLY A 87 3.46 4.35 8.51
CA GLY A 87 4.51 3.58 7.84
C GLY A 87 4.56 2.11 8.22
N ILE A 88 3.66 1.64 9.11
CA ILE A 88 3.53 0.24 9.49
C ILE A 88 2.39 -0.41 8.69
N TYR A 89 2.72 -1.45 7.94
CA TYR A 89 1.78 -2.19 7.10
C TYR A 89 1.18 -3.36 7.88
N VAL A 90 -0.12 -3.32 8.15
CA VAL A 90 -0.82 -4.43 8.82
C VAL A 90 -1.07 -5.54 7.81
N VAL A 91 -0.24 -6.59 7.86
CA VAL A 91 -0.24 -7.74 6.97
C VAL A 91 -1.00 -8.97 7.53
N GLY A 92 -1.87 -8.73 8.50
CA GLY A 92 -2.72 -9.75 9.07
C GLY A 92 -3.31 -9.27 10.38
N SER A 93 -4.41 -9.87 10.75
CA SER A 93 -5.13 -9.52 11.97
C SER A 93 -4.99 -10.62 13.01
N ASP A 94 -5.76 -11.71 12.88
CA ASP A 94 -5.62 -12.87 13.73
C ASP A 94 -4.49 -13.80 13.25
N PHE A 95 -3.43 -13.92 14.04
CA PHE A 95 -2.27 -14.74 13.67
C PHE A 95 -2.64 -16.21 13.35
N GLU A 96 -3.60 -16.78 14.09
CA GLU A 96 -3.99 -18.19 13.90
C GLU A 96 -4.73 -18.42 12.57
N SER A 97 -5.39 -17.39 12.02
CA SER A 97 -6.12 -17.48 10.76
C SER A 97 -5.27 -17.14 9.53
N ASN A 98 -4.03 -16.70 9.72
CA ASN A 98 -3.11 -16.34 8.63
C ASN A 98 -2.05 -17.43 8.43
N THR A 99 -1.61 -17.61 7.19
CA THR A 99 -0.37 -18.36 6.92
C THR A 99 0.84 -17.43 6.83
N LEU A 100 2.02 -17.86 7.27
CA LEU A 100 3.25 -17.08 7.09
C LEU A 100 4.06 -17.48 5.84
N ILE A 101 3.68 -18.59 5.20
CA ILE A 101 4.48 -19.22 4.13
C ILE A 101 4.69 -18.28 2.93
N ASP A 102 3.75 -17.38 2.68
CA ASP A 102 3.77 -16.40 1.60
C ASP A 102 4.11 -14.97 2.05
N LYS A 103 4.35 -14.75 3.34
CA LYS A 103 4.72 -13.44 3.91
C LYS A 103 6.23 -13.34 4.02
N SER A 104 6.85 -12.70 3.03
CA SER A 104 8.30 -12.52 2.98
C SER A 104 8.75 -11.29 3.76
N ALA A 105 9.69 -11.50 4.68
CA ALA A 105 10.42 -10.43 5.38
C ALA A 105 11.85 -10.91 5.66
N ASN A 106 12.81 -10.00 5.86
CA ASN A 106 14.16 -10.41 6.24
C ASN A 106 14.17 -10.98 7.66
N VAL A 107 13.41 -10.36 8.57
CA VAL A 107 13.34 -10.72 9.99
C VAL A 107 11.88 -10.86 10.44
N ILE A 108 11.59 -11.90 11.23
CA ILE A 108 10.37 -11.99 12.03
C ILE A 108 10.70 -11.72 13.49
N PHE A 109 9.93 -10.85 14.13
CA PHE A 109 9.97 -10.58 15.56
C PHE A 109 8.61 -10.95 16.19
N SER A 110 8.62 -11.46 17.41
CA SER A 110 7.39 -11.67 18.17
C SER A 110 7.64 -11.68 19.67
N ASN A 111 6.80 -10.93 20.40
CA ASN A 111 6.60 -11.08 21.84
C ASN A 111 5.19 -11.66 22.07
N PRO A 112 5.01 -12.99 22.00
CA PRO A 112 3.69 -13.61 21.92
C PRO A 112 2.93 -13.61 23.25
N PRO A 113 1.62 -13.88 23.22
CA PRO A 113 0.86 -14.25 24.42
C PRO A 113 1.51 -15.44 25.14
N TYR A 114 1.87 -15.28 26.42
CA TYR A 114 2.65 -16.30 27.14
C TYR A 114 1.86 -17.56 27.49
N SER A 115 0.53 -17.49 27.46
CA SER A 115 -0.31 -18.69 27.54
C SER A 115 -0.23 -19.58 26.29
N LEU A 116 0.06 -19.00 25.12
CA LEU A 116 0.05 -19.68 23.81
C LEU A 116 1.45 -19.82 23.18
N PHE A 117 2.50 -19.37 23.86
CA PHE A 117 3.87 -19.25 23.31
C PHE A 117 4.40 -20.51 22.58
N THR A 118 4.02 -21.72 23.02
CA THR A 118 4.49 -22.98 22.40
C THR A 118 3.94 -23.14 20.98
N GLN A 119 2.61 -23.09 20.83
CA GLN A 119 1.95 -23.24 19.52
C GLN A 119 2.25 -22.05 18.62
N TRP A 120 2.33 -20.85 19.23
CA TRP A 120 2.72 -19.63 18.53
C TRP A 120 4.12 -19.73 17.92
N ALA A 121 5.10 -20.13 18.72
CA ALA A 121 6.48 -20.34 18.25
C ALA A 121 6.57 -21.47 17.22
N GLU A 122 5.87 -22.59 17.42
CA GLU A 122 5.82 -23.69 16.45
C GLU A 122 5.36 -23.21 15.08
N LYS A 123 4.23 -22.50 15.03
CA LYS A 123 3.66 -21.95 13.79
C LYS A 123 4.63 -20.97 13.12
N ILE A 124 5.22 -20.03 13.87
CA ILE A 124 6.22 -19.11 13.33
C ILE A 124 7.40 -19.90 12.74
N ILE A 125 7.98 -20.83 13.49
CA ILE A 125 9.15 -21.58 13.05
C ILE A 125 8.83 -22.41 11.82
N LEU A 126 7.69 -23.08 11.75
CA LEU A 126 7.34 -23.94 10.61
C LEU A 126 6.98 -23.15 9.35
N GLU A 127 6.31 -22.00 9.50
CA GLU A 127 5.74 -21.26 8.37
C GLU A 127 6.57 -20.05 7.92
N ALA A 128 7.51 -19.55 8.74
CA ALA A 128 8.28 -18.34 8.45
C ALA A 128 8.98 -18.39 7.09
N ASN A 129 8.67 -17.41 6.23
CA ASN A 129 9.41 -17.06 5.02
C ASN A 129 10.34 -15.87 5.31
N ALA A 130 11.34 -16.11 6.15
CA ALA A 130 12.30 -15.12 6.62
C ALA A 130 13.69 -15.71 6.84
N GLU A 131 14.69 -14.84 7.03
CA GLU A 131 16.08 -15.26 7.27
C GLU A 131 16.32 -15.56 8.76
N TYR A 132 15.76 -14.72 9.64
CA TYR A 132 15.93 -14.81 11.08
C TYR A 132 14.60 -14.63 11.81
N ILE A 133 14.42 -15.33 12.92
CA ILE A 133 13.30 -15.16 13.85
C ILE A 133 13.86 -14.73 15.22
N TYR A 134 13.23 -13.75 15.85
CA TYR A 134 13.46 -13.38 17.25
C TYR A 134 12.18 -13.55 18.06
N LEU A 135 12.22 -14.40 19.08
CA LEU A 135 11.09 -14.69 19.96
C LEU A 135 11.40 -14.29 21.39
N VAL A 136 10.56 -13.43 21.98
CA VAL A 136 10.61 -13.12 23.42
C VAL A 136 9.69 -14.11 24.15
N ILE A 137 10.23 -15.23 24.60
CA ILE A 137 9.42 -16.36 25.11
C ILE A 137 9.83 -16.83 26.51
N PRO A 138 8.89 -17.39 27.30
CA PRO A 138 9.18 -17.92 28.63
C PRO A 138 10.30 -18.97 28.64
N GLN A 139 11.21 -18.92 29.61
CA GLN A 139 12.40 -19.80 29.71
C GLN A 139 12.10 -21.31 29.66
N ARG A 140 10.86 -21.70 29.97
CA ARG A 140 10.35 -23.09 29.85
C ARG A 140 10.33 -23.61 28.41
N TRP A 141 10.54 -22.77 27.39
CA TRP A 141 10.68 -23.18 25.99
C TRP A 141 11.79 -24.23 25.79
N LYS A 142 12.83 -24.21 26.63
CA LYS A 142 13.96 -25.17 26.63
C LYS A 142 13.52 -26.63 26.80
N ASN A 143 12.36 -26.84 27.41
CA ASN A 143 11.78 -28.17 27.65
C ASN A 143 10.63 -28.49 26.69
N SER A 144 10.44 -27.70 25.63
CA SER A 144 9.36 -27.92 24.67
C SER A 144 9.86 -28.77 23.50
N ASP A 145 9.45 -30.04 23.46
CA ASP A 145 9.71 -30.92 22.33
C ASP A 145 9.12 -30.34 21.04
N VAL A 146 7.95 -29.71 21.12
CA VAL A 146 7.26 -29.04 20.00
C VAL A 146 8.16 -28.00 19.33
N ILE A 147 8.74 -27.07 20.12
CA ILE A 147 9.63 -26.02 19.57
C ILE A 147 10.92 -26.65 19.04
N SER A 148 11.51 -27.60 19.78
CA SER A 148 12.72 -28.31 19.35
C SER A 148 12.52 -29.02 18.00
N ASP A 149 11.38 -29.69 17.82
CA ASP A 149 11.09 -30.45 16.61
C ASP A 149 10.76 -29.54 15.44
N ALA A 150 10.13 -28.38 15.66
CA ALA A 150 9.96 -27.35 14.65
C ALA A 150 11.32 -26.80 14.15
N ILE A 151 12.25 -26.50 15.06
CA ILE A 151 13.61 -26.03 14.70
C ILE A 151 14.33 -27.09 13.87
N LYS A 152 14.28 -28.37 14.28
CA LYS A 152 14.87 -29.49 13.54
C LYS A 152 14.23 -29.66 12.16
N ALA A 153 12.91 -29.55 12.05
CA ALA A 153 12.20 -29.67 10.77
C ALA A 153 12.63 -28.62 9.75
N ARG A 154 13.00 -27.41 10.23
CA ARG A 154 13.54 -26.33 9.40
C ARG A 154 15.06 -26.39 9.20
N LYS A 155 15.75 -27.36 9.82
CA LYS A 155 17.22 -27.42 9.91
C LYS A 155 17.83 -26.10 10.41
N ALA A 156 17.14 -25.45 11.35
CA ALA A 156 17.50 -24.15 11.88
C ALA A 156 18.41 -24.28 13.12
N ILE A 157 19.07 -23.18 13.47
CA ILE A 157 19.92 -23.09 14.67
C ILE A 157 19.32 -22.04 15.60
N SER A 158 19.15 -22.36 16.89
CA SER A 158 18.66 -21.42 17.89
C SER A 158 19.74 -21.02 18.89
N ASN A 159 19.75 -19.74 19.27
CA ASN A 159 20.64 -19.15 20.26
C ASN A 159 19.87 -18.19 21.17
N VAL A 160 20.22 -18.16 22.47
CA VAL A 160 19.69 -17.16 23.41
C VAL A 160 20.59 -15.94 23.35
N ILE A 161 20.03 -14.78 23.00
CA ILE A 161 20.78 -13.51 22.91
C ILE A 161 20.54 -12.59 24.11
N TYR A 162 19.49 -12.86 24.89
CA TYR A 162 19.15 -12.11 26.10
C TYR A 162 18.29 -12.96 27.04
N SER A 163 18.40 -12.72 28.35
CA SER A 163 17.51 -13.27 29.38
C SER A 163 17.11 -12.16 30.34
N GLY A 164 15.83 -12.07 30.69
CA GLY A 164 15.32 -11.03 31.59
C GLY A 164 13.90 -11.30 32.11
N ASP A 165 13.23 -10.24 32.55
CA ASP A 165 11.87 -10.27 33.08
C ASP A 165 11.11 -8.95 32.81
N PHE A 166 9.86 -8.90 33.25
CA PHE A 166 8.98 -7.73 33.15
C PHE A 166 8.66 -7.13 34.53
N LEU A 167 9.53 -7.27 35.53
CA LEU A 167 9.24 -6.76 36.90
C LEU A 167 9.19 -5.23 36.95
N GLU A 168 10.03 -4.56 36.16
CA GLU A 168 10.10 -3.09 36.04
C GLU A 168 9.59 -2.54 34.71
N ALA A 169 8.86 -3.37 33.94
CA ALA A 169 8.25 -2.94 32.69
C ALA A 169 6.98 -2.08 32.91
N ASP A 170 6.62 -1.28 31.92
CA ASP A 170 5.39 -0.45 31.94
C ASP A 170 4.14 -1.26 32.29
N ARG A 171 4.06 -2.50 31.80
CA ARG A 171 3.11 -3.52 32.26
C ARG A 171 3.87 -4.62 33.00
N ARG A 172 3.82 -4.58 34.33
CA ARG A 172 4.53 -5.53 35.19
C ARG A 172 4.01 -6.97 35.04
N ALA A 173 4.92 -7.93 34.87
CA ALA A 173 4.62 -9.36 34.90
C ALA A 173 5.74 -10.16 35.58
N ARG A 174 5.38 -11.27 36.24
CA ARG A 174 6.34 -12.17 36.92
C ARG A 174 7.06 -13.14 35.97
N ALA A 175 6.89 -12.98 34.66
CA ALA A 175 7.43 -13.89 33.66
C ALA A 175 8.94 -13.67 33.49
N LYS A 176 9.72 -14.76 33.60
CA LYS A 176 11.12 -14.80 33.16
C LYS A 176 11.17 -15.28 31.72
N VAL A 177 11.86 -14.53 30.87
CA VAL A 177 11.89 -14.75 29.42
C VAL A 177 13.31 -14.83 28.90
N ASP A 178 13.46 -15.52 27.78
CA ASP A 178 14.64 -15.47 26.92
C ASP A 178 14.25 -14.81 25.60
N ILE A 179 15.18 -14.08 24.99
CA ILE A 179 15.11 -13.73 23.56
C ILE A 179 15.86 -14.79 22.79
N VAL A 180 15.12 -15.58 22.01
CA VAL A 180 15.65 -16.67 21.21
C VAL A 180 15.76 -16.22 19.76
N LYS A 181 16.99 -16.15 19.24
CA LYS A 181 17.29 -15.98 17.82
C LYS A 181 17.28 -17.35 17.15
N ILE A 182 16.56 -17.50 16.04
CA ILE A 182 16.53 -18.70 15.21
C ILE A 182 17.02 -18.32 13.82
N ASP A 183 18.13 -18.92 13.40
CA ASP A 183 18.72 -18.75 12.08
C ASP A 183 18.14 -19.79 11.10
N LEU A 184 17.43 -19.29 10.08
CA LEU A 184 16.83 -20.11 9.03
C LEU A 184 17.72 -20.24 7.79
N LYS A 185 18.86 -19.53 7.70
CA LYS A 185 19.78 -19.61 6.56
C LYS A 185 20.68 -20.83 6.63
N SER A 186 21.07 -21.34 5.46
CA SER A 186 22.10 -22.38 5.38
C SER A 186 23.50 -21.75 5.53
N GLY A 187 24.35 -22.36 6.37
CA GLY A 187 25.65 -21.79 6.78
C GLY A 187 26.74 -21.67 5.70
N ARG A 188 26.42 -21.69 4.40
CA ARG A 188 27.42 -21.46 3.33
C ARG A 188 27.51 -19.97 3.00
N LYS A 189 28.43 -19.28 3.68
CA LYS A 189 28.95 -17.97 3.26
C LYS A 189 29.67 -18.10 1.91
N SER A 190 28.92 -18.08 0.80
CA SER A 190 29.52 -17.85 -0.51
C SER A 190 29.69 -16.35 -0.71
N TYR A 191 30.95 -15.90 -0.81
CA TYR A 191 31.33 -14.50 -0.97
C TYR A 191 31.00 -13.90 -2.36
N ARG A 192 30.23 -14.59 -3.19
CA ARG A 192 29.88 -14.13 -4.54
C ARG A 192 28.46 -14.59 -4.87
N HIS A 193 27.66 -13.60 -5.25
CA HIS A 193 26.27 -13.63 -5.72
C HIS A 193 25.25 -13.10 -4.69
N TYR A 194 24.75 -11.91 -5.03
CA TYR A 194 23.67 -11.15 -4.40
C TYR A 194 22.30 -11.72 -4.78
N ASP A 195 22.22 -13.05 -4.94
CA ASP A 195 21.03 -13.70 -5.48
C ASP A 195 20.65 -14.94 -4.69
N ASP A 196 19.35 -15.00 -4.44
CA ASP A 196 18.52 -16.02 -3.83
C ASP A 196 18.51 -16.27 -2.30
N ASN A 197 17.25 -16.35 -1.86
CA ASN A 197 16.70 -16.64 -0.55
C ASN A 197 17.21 -17.99 -0.02
N ASN A 198 18.43 -18.01 0.52
CA ASN A 198 19.20 -19.22 0.84
C ASN A 198 18.78 -19.88 2.17
N MET A 199 17.47 -20.03 2.38
CA MET A 199 16.89 -20.69 3.54
C MET A 199 17.22 -22.19 3.53
N SER A 200 17.57 -22.74 4.70
CA SER A 200 17.91 -24.17 4.85
C SER A 200 16.77 -25.09 4.43
N VAL A 201 15.53 -24.67 4.70
CA VAL A 201 14.29 -25.34 4.27
C VAL A 201 13.23 -24.26 3.98
N ASP A 202 12.75 -24.21 2.74
CA ASP A 202 11.62 -23.38 2.32
C ASP A 202 10.31 -23.86 2.99
N PRO A 203 9.52 -22.95 3.60
CA PRO A 203 8.34 -23.32 4.37
C PRO A 203 7.23 -23.93 3.49
N PHE A 204 7.10 -23.50 2.23
CA PHE A 204 6.10 -24.05 1.31
C PHE A 204 6.46 -25.49 0.93
N SER A 205 7.74 -25.76 0.68
CA SER A 205 8.27 -27.09 0.40
C SER A 205 8.06 -28.03 1.58
N LEU A 206 8.33 -27.55 2.81
CA LEU A 206 8.08 -28.33 4.02
C LEU A 206 6.60 -28.67 4.18
N TRP A 207 5.72 -27.68 4.05
CA TRP A 207 4.28 -27.89 4.08
C TRP A 207 3.83 -28.87 2.96
N PHE A 208 4.27 -28.63 1.73
CA PHE A 208 3.89 -29.45 0.58
C PHE A 208 4.29 -30.91 0.79
N SER A 209 5.52 -31.19 1.23
CA SER A 209 5.98 -32.55 1.50
C SER A 209 5.20 -33.28 2.61
N LYS A 210 4.64 -32.55 3.59
CA LYS A 210 3.79 -33.13 4.64
C LYS A 210 2.39 -33.48 4.13
N HIS A 211 1.88 -32.72 3.15
CA HIS A 211 0.50 -32.85 2.65
C HIS A 211 0.38 -33.63 1.33
N PHE A 212 1.48 -33.78 0.58
CA PHE A 212 1.53 -34.47 -0.71
C PHE A 212 2.54 -35.62 -0.65
N LYS A 213 2.09 -36.85 -0.97
CA LYS A 213 2.89 -38.09 -0.88
C LYS A 213 3.32 -38.63 -2.24
N VAL A 214 3.62 -37.74 -3.18
CA VAL A 214 4.00 -38.11 -4.54
C VAL A 214 5.53 -38.09 -4.64
N SER A 215 6.13 -38.99 -5.45
CA SER A 215 7.59 -39.05 -5.73
C SER A 215 7.85 -39.25 -7.24
N THR A 216 8.39 -38.26 -7.96
CA THR A 216 8.75 -38.27 -9.41
C THR A 216 9.71 -37.12 -9.77
N HIS A 217 10.42 -37.27 -10.90
CA HIS A 217 11.58 -36.46 -11.33
C HIS A 217 11.25 -35.19 -12.15
N GLU A 218 12.22 -34.27 -12.15
CA GLU A 218 12.20 -32.90 -12.69
C GLU A 218 12.02 -32.75 -14.21
N THR A 219 11.36 -31.68 -14.65
CA THR A 219 11.54 -31.02 -15.96
C THR A 219 10.87 -29.64 -15.94
N LYS A 220 11.37 -28.60 -16.63
CA LYS A 220 10.78 -27.24 -16.62
C LYS A 220 9.91 -26.95 -17.86
N GLN A 221 8.83 -26.16 -17.71
CA GLN A 221 8.15 -25.50 -18.85
C GLN A 221 7.29 -24.27 -18.49
N GLU A 222 7.08 -23.41 -19.51
CA GLU A 222 6.77 -21.97 -19.45
C GLU A 222 5.32 -21.57 -19.15
N GLU A 223 5.18 -20.42 -18.47
CA GLU A 223 3.95 -19.88 -17.90
C GLU A 223 3.61 -18.49 -18.49
N PHE A 224 2.77 -18.43 -19.54
CA PHE A 224 2.25 -17.13 -20.01
C PHE A 224 0.80 -17.13 -20.53
N GLN A 225 0.20 -18.28 -20.87
CA GLN A 225 -1.17 -18.31 -21.45
C GLN A 225 -2.31 -18.58 -20.44
N ARG A 226 -2.03 -18.87 -19.16
CA ARG A 226 -3.04 -19.33 -18.18
C ARG A 226 -3.68 -18.23 -17.32
N LYS A 227 -3.10 -17.02 -17.22
CA LYS A 227 -3.61 -15.96 -16.34
C LYS A 227 -4.90 -15.29 -16.83
N ALA A 228 -5.06 -15.12 -18.14
CA ALA A 228 -6.23 -14.44 -18.72
C ALA A 228 -7.55 -15.21 -18.50
N SER A 229 -7.54 -16.53 -18.65
CA SER A 229 -8.77 -17.36 -18.52
C SER A 229 -9.27 -17.49 -17.08
N MET A 230 -8.40 -17.32 -16.08
CA MET A 230 -8.78 -17.33 -14.66
C MET A 230 -9.49 -16.02 -14.28
N ALA A 231 -8.96 -14.88 -14.74
CA ALA A 231 -9.55 -13.57 -14.51
C ALA A 231 -10.96 -13.45 -15.12
N GLU A 232 -11.17 -13.92 -16.35
CA GLU A 232 -12.49 -13.89 -17.00
C GLU A 232 -13.53 -14.72 -16.24
N ARG A 233 -13.14 -15.92 -15.76
CA ARG A 233 -14.03 -16.79 -14.98
C ARG A 233 -14.40 -16.17 -13.65
N MET A 234 -13.43 -15.59 -12.93
CA MET A 234 -13.66 -14.94 -11.66
C MET A 234 -14.57 -13.72 -11.81
N LYS A 235 -14.32 -12.85 -12.80
CA LYS A 235 -15.20 -11.71 -13.11
C LYS A 235 -16.62 -12.14 -13.46
N ALA A 236 -16.77 -13.23 -14.22
CA ALA A 236 -18.09 -13.80 -14.48
C ALA A 236 -18.76 -14.28 -13.17
N GLN A 237 -18.05 -14.95 -12.26
CA GLN A 237 -18.65 -15.38 -10.99
C GLN A 237 -19.09 -14.21 -10.12
N VAL A 238 -18.28 -13.14 -10.04
CA VAL A 238 -18.62 -11.91 -9.31
C VAL A 238 -19.86 -11.26 -9.92
N SER A 239 -19.91 -11.11 -11.25
CA SER A 239 -21.07 -10.51 -11.93
C SER A 239 -22.37 -11.30 -11.76
N HIS A 240 -22.30 -12.63 -11.63
CA HIS A 240 -23.46 -13.48 -11.35
C HIS A 240 -23.86 -13.50 -9.86
N SER A 241 -23.06 -12.87 -8.98
CA SER A 241 -23.29 -12.84 -7.52
C SER A 241 -23.93 -11.53 -7.04
N ASN A 242 -24.50 -10.72 -7.94
CA ASN A 242 -25.09 -9.42 -7.63
C ASN A 242 -26.11 -9.45 -6.47
N GLU A 243 -26.90 -10.52 -6.34
CA GLU A 243 -27.84 -10.66 -5.22
C GLU A 243 -27.14 -10.91 -3.88
N LEU A 244 -26.05 -11.69 -3.86
CA LEU A 244 -25.23 -11.87 -2.66
C LEU A 244 -24.52 -10.56 -2.27
N ILE A 245 -23.99 -9.83 -3.24
CA ILE A 245 -23.33 -8.53 -2.99
C ILE A 245 -24.30 -7.56 -2.32
N LYS A 246 -25.56 -7.49 -2.80
CA LYS A 246 -26.59 -6.64 -2.19
C LYS A 246 -26.94 -7.01 -0.75
N ASN A 247 -26.85 -8.31 -0.40
CA ASN A 247 -27.29 -8.81 0.90
C ASN A 247 -26.16 -8.83 1.95
N GLU A 248 -24.93 -9.16 1.54
CA GLU A 248 -23.80 -9.41 2.45
C GLU A 248 -22.64 -8.40 2.30
N GLY A 249 -22.64 -7.59 1.23
CA GLY A 249 -21.56 -6.67 0.88
C GLY A 249 -20.48 -7.32 0.00
N LEU A 250 -19.77 -6.48 -0.76
CA LEU A 250 -18.75 -6.93 -1.72
C LEU A 250 -17.64 -7.74 -1.04
N VAL A 251 -17.07 -7.22 0.05
CA VAL A 251 -15.93 -7.84 0.76
C VAL A 251 -16.25 -9.28 1.18
N LYS A 252 -17.42 -9.51 1.80
CA LYS A 252 -17.83 -10.86 2.22
C LYS A 252 -18.11 -11.78 1.04
N THR A 253 -18.72 -11.25 -0.02
CA THR A 253 -18.97 -12.04 -1.23
C THR A 253 -17.65 -12.48 -1.89
N LEU A 254 -16.69 -11.56 -2.01
CA LEU A 254 -15.35 -11.87 -2.53
C LEU A 254 -14.64 -12.90 -1.64
N GLU A 255 -14.72 -12.78 -0.32
CA GLU A 255 -14.16 -13.76 0.62
C GLU A 255 -14.74 -15.17 0.41
N LEU A 256 -16.07 -15.28 0.28
CA LEU A 256 -16.74 -16.57 0.04
C LEU A 256 -16.31 -17.20 -1.29
N LEU A 257 -16.22 -16.41 -2.35
CA LEU A 257 -15.79 -16.89 -3.67
C LEU A 257 -14.30 -17.30 -3.65
N TYR A 258 -13.45 -16.48 -3.03
CA TYR A 258 -12.02 -16.78 -2.84
C TYR A 258 -11.83 -18.11 -2.10
N HIS A 259 -12.49 -18.31 -0.97
CA HIS A 259 -12.38 -19.55 -0.20
C HIS A 259 -12.90 -20.76 -0.97
N ARG A 260 -13.96 -20.60 -1.77
CA ARG A 260 -14.50 -21.67 -2.62
C ARG A 260 -13.50 -22.07 -3.70
N GLU A 261 -12.94 -21.10 -4.42
CA GLU A 261 -11.94 -21.37 -5.46
C GLU A 261 -10.64 -21.91 -4.88
N MET A 262 -10.17 -21.36 -3.76
CA MET A 262 -8.99 -21.86 -3.04
C MET A 262 -9.20 -23.32 -2.64
N LYS A 263 -10.37 -23.66 -2.09
CA LYS A 263 -10.72 -25.05 -1.77
C LYS A 263 -10.72 -25.94 -3.01
N GLN A 264 -11.28 -25.48 -4.14
CA GLN A 264 -11.26 -26.25 -5.39
C GLN A 264 -9.84 -26.50 -5.91
N ILE A 265 -8.96 -25.50 -5.85
CA ILE A 265 -7.54 -25.66 -6.19
C ILE A 265 -6.93 -26.72 -5.27
N MET A 266 -7.08 -26.56 -3.96
CA MET A 266 -6.52 -27.48 -2.97
C MET A 266 -7.03 -28.92 -3.15
N ASP A 267 -8.35 -29.10 -3.27
CA ASP A 267 -8.98 -30.40 -3.49
C ASP A 267 -8.47 -31.04 -4.79
N THR A 268 -8.33 -30.27 -5.87
CA THR A 268 -7.80 -30.76 -7.16
C THR A 268 -6.39 -31.28 -7.03
N TYR A 269 -5.51 -30.52 -6.35
CA TYR A 269 -4.14 -30.97 -6.14
C TYR A 269 -4.08 -32.17 -5.19
N LEU A 270 -4.91 -32.22 -4.14
CA LEU A 270 -4.98 -33.37 -3.23
C LEU A 270 -5.45 -34.65 -3.94
N MET A 271 -6.25 -34.56 -5.01
CA MET A 271 -6.60 -35.72 -5.83
C MET A 271 -5.39 -36.35 -6.52
N LEU A 272 -4.29 -35.62 -6.74
CA LEU A 272 -3.06 -36.19 -7.28
C LEU A 272 -2.47 -37.27 -6.36
N ASN A 273 -2.71 -37.17 -5.04
CA ASN A 273 -2.30 -38.22 -4.09
C ASN A 273 -3.03 -39.56 -4.33
N ARG A 274 -4.11 -39.58 -5.12
CA ARG A 274 -4.86 -40.79 -5.46
C ARG A 274 -4.44 -41.40 -6.80
N VAL A 275 -3.64 -40.69 -7.58
CA VAL A 275 -3.14 -41.18 -8.86
C VAL A 275 -1.95 -42.09 -8.60
N ASP A 276 -1.89 -43.21 -9.31
CA ASP A 276 -0.80 -44.17 -9.19
C ASP A 276 0.55 -43.53 -9.56
N ALA A 277 1.59 -43.84 -8.79
CA ALA A 277 2.91 -43.23 -8.95
C ALA A 277 3.57 -43.61 -10.28
N ASP A 278 3.30 -44.80 -10.81
CA ASP A 278 3.86 -45.22 -12.10
C ASP A 278 3.14 -44.55 -13.27
N LEU A 279 1.83 -44.31 -13.15
CA LEU A 279 1.09 -43.49 -14.12
C LEU A 279 1.57 -42.03 -14.15
N LEU A 280 1.87 -41.44 -12.98
CA LEU A 280 2.43 -40.08 -12.93
C LEU A 280 3.82 -39.99 -13.57
N LYS A 281 4.63 -41.05 -13.45
CA LYS A 281 5.91 -41.17 -14.16
C LYS A 281 5.71 -41.28 -15.67
N GLU A 282 4.76 -42.08 -16.13
CA GLU A 282 4.42 -42.22 -17.56
C GLU A 282 3.98 -40.89 -18.18
N LEU A 283 3.24 -40.08 -17.43
CA LEU A 283 2.79 -38.74 -17.85
C LEU A 283 3.88 -37.65 -17.74
N ASN A 284 5.10 -38.02 -17.33
CA ASN A 284 6.23 -37.11 -17.12
C ASN A 284 5.89 -35.94 -16.17
N VAL A 285 5.13 -36.21 -15.10
CA VAL A 285 4.74 -35.22 -14.10
C VAL A 285 5.85 -35.06 -13.06
N SER A 286 6.43 -33.87 -12.97
CA SER A 286 7.39 -33.48 -11.92
C SER A 286 6.68 -32.95 -10.67
N ILE A 287 7.16 -33.33 -9.48
CA ILE A 287 6.62 -32.80 -8.22
C ILE A 287 6.99 -31.35 -8.03
N GLU A 288 8.21 -30.97 -8.39
CA GLU A 288 8.69 -29.60 -8.31
C GLU A 288 7.77 -28.69 -9.13
N ASN A 289 7.37 -29.12 -10.33
CA ASN A 289 6.40 -28.40 -11.15
C ASN A 289 5.00 -28.36 -10.55
N VAL A 290 4.54 -29.45 -9.92
CA VAL A 290 3.24 -29.49 -9.26
C VAL A 290 3.23 -28.52 -8.08
N GLN A 291 4.30 -28.52 -7.28
CA GLN A 291 4.50 -27.63 -6.15
C GLN A 291 4.57 -26.16 -6.62
N GLU A 292 5.42 -25.85 -7.60
CA GLU A 292 5.54 -24.51 -8.18
C GLU A 292 4.23 -24.06 -8.82
N GLY A 293 3.58 -24.94 -9.58
CA GLY A 293 2.27 -24.67 -10.17
C GLY A 293 1.17 -24.43 -9.13
N LEU A 294 1.20 -25.11 -7.98
CA LEU A 294 0.28 -24.84 -6.87
C LEU A 294 0.58 -23.47 -6.25
N LYS A 295 1.86 -23.19 -5.98
CA LYS A 295 2.32 -21.91 -5.43
C LYS A 295 1.90 -20.73 -6.33
N ASN A 296 2.12 -20.84 -7.64
CA ASN A 296 1.75 -19.81 -8.61
C ASN A 296 0.23 -19.64 -8.75
N LYS A 297 -0.55 -20.74 -8.65
CA LYS A 297 -2.02 -20.66 -8.64
C LYS A 297 -2.55 -19.98 -7.38
N ILE A 298 -2.02 -20.29 -6.21
CA ILE A 298 -2.40 -19.64 -4.95
C ILE A 298 -2.09 -18.14 -5.02
N ALA A 299 -0.87 -17.78 -5.45
CA ALA A 299 -0.46 -16.38 -5.60
C ALA A 299 -1.31 -15.63 -6.64
N SER A 300 -1.57 -16.25 -7.79
CA SER A 300 -2.41 -15.66 -8.84
C SER A 300 -3.85 -15.46 -8.37
N LEU A 301 -4.43 -16.43 -7.65
CA LEU A 301 -5.78 -16.32 -7.10
C LEU A 301 -5.87 -15.16 -6.11
N LYS A 302 -4.91 -15.05 -5.18
CA LYS A 302 -4.85 -13.93 -4.23
C LYS A 302 -4.81 -12.58 -4.94
N ASN A 303 -3.91 -12.43 -5.92
CA ASN A 303 -3.77 -11.19 -6.68
C ASN A 303 -5.05 -10.81 -7.42
N LEU A 304 -5.78 -11.77 -7.99
CA LEU A 304 -7.05 -11.51 -8.67
C LEU A 304 -8.10 -10.93 -7.73
N TYR A 305 -8.25 -11.51 -6.54
CA TYR A 305 -9.26 -11.07 -5.57
C TYR A 305 -8.91 -9.71 -4.94
N TRP A 306 -7.63 -9.46 -4.67
CA TRP A 306 -7.16 -8.12 -4.27
C TRP A 306 -7.38 -7.08 -5.36
N GLN A 307 -7.05 -7.42 -6.61
CA GLN A 307 -7.28 -6.54 -7.74
C GLN A 307 -8.77 -6.22 -7.91
N GLU A 308 -9.65 -7.21 -7.83
CA GLU A 308 -11.09 -6.98 -7.93
C GLU A 308 -11.61 -6.10 -6.78
N LEU A 309 -11.11 -6.28 -5.54
CA LEU A 309 -11.44 -5.39 -4.44
C LEU A 309 -11.04 -3.94 -4.75
N PHE A 310 -9.81 -3.72 -5.22
CA PHE A 310 -9.30 -2.38 -5.52
C PHE A 310 -9.98 -1.76 -6.75
N ASP A 311 -10.28 -2.54 -7.79
CA ASP A 311 -11.03 -2.09 -8.97
C ASP A 311 -12.44 -1.57 -8.58
N ASN A 312 -13.00 -2.05 -7.46
CA ASN A 312 -14.28 -1.60 -6.91
C ASN A 312 -14.14 -0.46 -5.88
N MET A 313 -12.94 0.08 -5.63
CA MET A 313 -12.73 1.26 -4.77
C MET A 313 -12.97 2.60 -5.48
N GLY A 314 -13.85 2.64 -6.47
CA GLY A 314 -14.09 3.82 -7.32
C GLY A 314 -14.36 5.10 -6.52
N VAL A 315 -15.04 4.99 -5.37
CA VAL A 315 -15.36 6.18 -4.55
C VAL A 315 -14.11 6.94 -4.06
N ILE A 316 -12.98 6.25 -3.89
CA ILE A 316 -11.69 6.86 -3.56
C ILE A 316 -10.84 7.03 -4.82
N LEU A 317 -10.69 5.97 -5.63
CA LEU A 317 -9.77 5.96 -6.78
C LEU A 317 -10.15 6.96 -7.87
N ASP A 318 -11.45 7.26 -8.04
CA ASP A 318 -11.93 8.26 -9.00
C ASP A 318 -11.62 9.70 -8.56
N LYS A 319 -11.28 9.90 -7.28
CA LYS A 319 -10.83 11.18 -6.71
C LYS A 319 -9.32 11.37 -6.78
N LEU A 320 -8.59 10.35 -7.26
CA LEU A 320 -7.15 10.40 -7.40
C LEU A 320 -6.75 10.71 -8.84
N THR A 321 -5.74 11.58 -8.98
CA THR A 321 -5.04 11.78 -10.26
C THR A 321 -4.33 10.49 -10.67
N THR A 322 -3.90 10.41 -11.93
CA THR A 322 -3.27 9.23 -12.50
C THR A 322 -2.06 8.77 -11.68
N ASN A 323 -1.17 9.69 -11.31
CA ASN A 323 0.03 9.38 -10.53
C ASN A 323 -0.32 8.95 -9.10
N SER A 324 -1.16 9.72 -8.41
CA SER A 324 -1.56 9.40 -7.02
C SER A 324 -2.35 8.09 -6.92
N ARG A 325 -3.19 7.79 -7.92
CA ARG A 325 -3.89 6.50 -8.01
C ARG A 325 -2.90 5.35 -8.17
N GLN A 326 -1.92 5.50 -9.05
CA GLN A 326 -0.90 4.47 -9.26
C GLN A 326 -0.09 4.25 -7.97
N GLN A 327 0.39 5.32 -7.33
CA GLN A 327 1.12 5.24 -6.07
C GLN A 327 0.31 4.57 -4.96
N MET A 328 -0.96 4.96 -4.79
CA MET A 328 -1.84 4.31 -3.81
C MET A 328 -2.04 2.83 -4.12
N LEU A 329 -2.32 2.46 -5.38
CA LEU A 329 -2.49 1.06 -5.77
C LEU A 329 -1.21 0.24 -5.54
N GLU A 330 -0.04 0.78 -5.91
CA GLU A 330 1.25 0.14 -5.64
C GLU A 330 1.45 -0.08 -4.14
N GLU A 331 1.09 0.90 -3.31
CA GLU A 331 1.20 0.80 -1.86
C GLU A 331 0.20 -0.21 -1.27
N LEU A 332 -1.01 -0.30 -1.82
CA LEU A 332 -2.00 -1.30 -1.45
C LEU A 332 -1.55 -2.71 -1.86
N PHE A 333 -1.06 -2.91 -3.08
CA PHE A 333 -0.53 -4.19 -3.56
C PHE A 333 0.74 -4.62 -2.80
N ASN A 334 1.57 -3.68 -2.35
CA ASN A 334 2.68 -3.98 -1.44
C ASN A 334 2.19 -4.58 -0.10
N GLN A 335 0.95 -4.29 0.30
CA GLN A 335 0.32 -4.83 1.50
C GLN A 335 -0.39 -6.17 1.24
N THR A 336 -0.52 -6.67 0.00
CA THR A 336 -1.33 -7.87 -0.32
C THR A 336 -0.59 -9.20 -0.16
N SER A 337 0.53 -9.25 0.56
CA SER A 337 1.12 -10.53 1.01
C SER A 337 0.24 -11.27 2.02
N VAL A 338 -0.90 -10.70 2.38
CA VAL A 338 -1.89 -11.26 3.32
C VAL A 338 -2.87 -12.17 2.61
N ASP A 339 -3.43 -13.10 3.38
CA ASP A 339 -4.55 -13.91 2.89
C ASP A 339 -5.76 -13.02 2.63
N PHE A 340 -6.43 -13.25 1.49
CA PHE A 340 -7.66 -12.55 1.18
C PHE A 340 -8.78 -13.06 2.09
N ASN A 341 -9.18 -12.24 3.05
CA ASN A 341 -10.33 -12.48 3.93
C ASN A 341 -10.95 -11.13 4.31
N ALA A 342 -12.16 -11.14 4.87
CA ALA A 342 -12.89 -9.91 5.13
C ALA A 342 -12.16 -8.98 6.11
N GLN A 343 -11.55 -9.54 7.17
CA GLN A 343 -10.88 -8.75 8.19
C GLN A 343 -9.64 -8.02 7.64
N ASN A 344 -8.83 -8.71 6.84
CA ASN A 344 -7.66 -8.15 6.17
C ASN A 344 -8.08 -7.10 5.13
N ALA A 345 -9.13 -7.38 4.35
CA ALA A 345 -9.69 -6.43 3.38
C ALA A 345 -10.16 -5.15 4.07
N TYR A 346 -10.92 -5.23 5.16
CA TYR A 346 -11.34 -4.04 5.91
C TYR A 346 -10.15 -3.26 6.49
N SER A 347 -9.11 -3.94 6.95
CA SER A 347 -7.92 -3.28 7.49
C SER A 347 -7.20 -2.45 6.42
N ILE A 348 -7.04 -3.01 5.22
CA ILE A 348 -6.44 -2.32 4.07
C ILE A 348 -7.33 -1.17 3.59
N LEU A 349 -8.65 -1.35 3.55
CA LEU A 349 -9.59 -0.28 3.21
C LEU A 349 -9.55 0.88 4.22
N ILE A 350 -9.47 0.58 5.51
CA ILE A 350 -9.31 1.60 6.57
C ILE A 350 -7.99 2.35 6.36
N TRP A 351 -6.90 1.66 6.06
CA TRP A 351 -5.63 2.30 5.74
C TRP A 351 -5.76 3.23 4.52
N ALA A 352 -6.39 2.77 3.44
CA ALA A 352 -6.60 3.58 2.23
C ALA A 352 -7.38 4.87 2.55
N ILE A 353 -8.46 4.74 3.32
CA ILE A 353 -9.31 5.84 3.77
C ILE A 353 -8.53 6.83 4.64
N LYS A 354 -7.74 6.34 5.60
CA LYS A 354 -6.93 7.18 6.49
C LYS A 354 -5.88 7.98 5.74
N ASN A 355 -5.32 7.41 4.66
CA ASN A 355 -4.24 8.04 3.91
C ASN A 355 -4.73 8.86 2.69
N ALA A 356 -5.97 8.66 2.24
CA ALA A 356 -6.52 9.31 1.04
C ALA A 356 -6.40 10.83 1.05
N ASN A 357 -6.61 11.48 2.21
CA ASN A 357 -6.50 12.94 2.33
C ASN A 357 -5.11 13.46 1.97
N SER A 358 -4.05 12.73 2.34
CA SER A 358 -2.67 13.11 1.95
C SER A 358 -2.53 13.10 0.44
N TYR A 359 -3.01 12.04 -0.22
CA TYR A 359 -2.97 11.97 -1.68
C TYR A 359 -3.79 13.08 -2.36
N PHE A 360 -4.94 13.46 -1.79
CA PHE A 360 -5.75 14.56 -2.31
C PHE A 360 -5.04 15.92 -2.21
N ASP A 361 -4.26 16.12 -1.15
CA ASP A 361 -3.48 17.34 -0.97
C ASP A 361 -2.24 17.33 -1.89
N ASP A 362 -1.48 16.24 -1.90
CA ASP A 362 -0.26 16.10 -2.71
C ASP A 362 -0.55 16.22 -4.21
N GLN A 363 -1.64 15.62 -4.70
CA GLN A 363 -1.98 15.69 -6.13
C GLN A 363 -2.36 17.10 -6.60
N LEU A 364 -2.93 17.93 -5.72
CA LEU A 364 -3.26 19.32 -6.03
C LEU A 364 -1.97 20.10 -6.22
N ILE A 365 -1.01 19.89 -5.31
CA ILE A 365 0.33 20.49 -5.37
C ILE A 365 1.06 20.03 -6.64
N ASP A 366 1.07 18.73 -6.95
CA ASP A 366 1.72 18.17 -8.14
C ASP A 366 1.13 18.74 -9.44
N LEU A 367 -0.20 18.88 -9.50
CA LEU A 367 -0.87 19.50 -10.66
C LEU A 367 -0.49 20.98 -10.80
N PHE A 368 -0.45 21.71 -9.69
CA PHE A 368 -0.03 23.12 -9.64
C PHE A 368 1.42 23.29 -10.12
N ASP A 369 2.32 22.42 -9.66
CA ASP A 369 3.74 22.42 -10.04
C ASP A 369 3.95 22.07 -11.50
N THR A 370 3.15 21.15 -12.03
CA THR A 370 3.15 20.81 -13.46
C THR A 370 2.83 22.02 -14.34
N MET A 371 1.94 22.90 -13.87
CA MET A 371 1.57 24.14 -14.56
C MET A 371 2.52 25.31 -14.27
N THR A 372 3.37 25.19 -13.25
CA THR A 372 4.28 26.26 -12.84
C THR A 372 5.35 26.49 -13.91
N GLY A 373 5.39 27.72 -14.40
CA GLY A 373 6.42 28.21 -15.29
C GLY A 373 6.41 29.73 -15.27
N HIS A 374 7.53 30.36 -15.61
CA HIS A 374 7.65 31.82 -15.56
C HIS A 374 6.49 32.54 -16.30
N ALA A 375 6.07 32.04 -17.46
CA ALA A 375 4.99 32.64 -18.26
C ALA A 375 3.57 32.38 -17.72
N ASN A 376 3.46 31.57 -16.68
CA ASN A 376 2.21 31.03 -16.15
C ASN A 376 1.90 31.54 -14.75
N ILE A 377 2.78 32.37 -14.16
CA ILE A 377 2.65 32.80 -12.76
C ILE A 377 2.63 34.32 -12.63
N THR A 378 1.93 34.77 -11.59
CA THR A 378 2.05 36.12 -11.03
C THR A 378 2.49 35.99 -9.58
N LEU A 379 3.50 36.77 -9.17
CA LEU A 379 3.97 36.78 -7.78
C LEU A 379 2.88 37.30 -6.84
N TYR A 380 2.80 36.75 -5.62
CA TYR A 380 1.97 37.34 -4.58
C TYR A 380 2.51 38.71 -4.18
N ARG A 381 1.66 39.57 -3.59
CA ARG A 381 2.02 40.94 -3.20
C ARG A 381 3.29 40.95 -2.32
N SER A 382 3.45 39.95 -1.46
CA SER A 382 4.62 39.80 -0.59
C SER A 382 5.94 39.45 -1.32
N ASN A 383 5.90 38.90 -2.54
CA ASN A 383 7.07 38.45 -3.29
C ASN A 383 7.41 39.29 -4.55
N GLU A 384 6.61 40.30 -4.90
CA GLU A 384 6.79 41.11 -6.12
C GLU A 384 8.19 41.74 -6.31
N ARG A 385 8.97 41.92 -5.24
CA ARG A 385 10.30 42.56 -5.26
C ARG A 385 11.48 41.61 -5.11
N THR A 386 11.25 40.30 -5.00
CA THR A 386 12.27 39.33 -4.57
C THR A 386 12.84 38.47 -5.70
N PHE A 387 12.05 38.12 -6.72
CA PHE A 387 12.45 37.17 -7.76
C PHE A 387 12.41 37.80 -9.17
N GLY A 388 13.53 37.72 -9.90
CA GLY A 388 13.73 38.29 -11.24
C GLY A 388 13.65 37.27 -12.39
N LYS A 389 13.60 37.75 -13.64
CA LYS A 389 13.54 36.88 -14.85
C LYS A 389 14.78 36.00 -15.00
N GLU A 390 15.94 36.51 -14.60
CA GLU A 390 17.24 35.84 -14.69
C GLU A 390 17.38 34.55 -13.85
N GLU A 391 16.49 34.32 -12.90
CA GLU A 391 16.54 33.17 -11.98
C GLU A 391 15.82 31.93 -12.52
N TRP A 392 15.00 32.08 -13.56
CA TRP A 392 14.29 30.99 -14.23
C TRP A 392 15.16 30.37 -15.33
N ARG A 393 15.92 29.31 -15.00
CA ARG A 393 16.84 28.64 -15.95
C ARG A 393 16.35 27.27 -16.35
N TYR A 394 16.39 26.96 -17.66
CA TYR A 394 16.27 25.59 -18.22
C TYR A 394 15.25 24.68 -17.51
N SER A 395 14.02 25.17 -17.37
CA SER A 395 12.91 24.44 -16.76
C SER A 395 13.03 24.13 -15.26
N ARG A 396 13.90 24.83 -14.52
CA ARG A 396 13.92 24.88 -13.06
C ARG A 396 13.20 26.14 -12.57
N THR A 397 12.48 25.97 -11.46
CA THR A 397 11.98 27.06 -10.62
C THR A 397 13.16 27.70 -9.87
N PRO A 398 13.13 29.02 -9.60
CA PRO A 398 14.12 29.68 -8.75
C PRO A 398 14.19 29.06 -7.36
N ASP A 399 15.41 28.93 -6.83
CA ASP A 399 15.62 28.42 -5.48
C ASP A 399 15.01 29.39 -4.45
N GLY A 400 14.10 28.89 -3.60
CA GLY A 400 13.43 29.69 -2.58
C GLY A 400 12.14 30.40 -3.02
N LEU A 401 11.69 30.21 -4.27
CA LEU A 401 10.39 30.72 -4.72
C LEU A 401 9.25 30.05 -3.94
N ASP A 402 8.55 30.82 -3.12
CA ASP A 402 7.56 30.30 -2.19
C ASP A 402 6.22 31.04 -2.20
N ARG A 403 5.96 32.08 -3.01
CA ARG A 403 4.64 32.75 -2.98
C ARG A 403 4.26 33.32 -4.34
N TYR A 404 3.40 32.60 -5.04
CA TYR A 404 2.92 32.96 -6.37
C TYR A 404 1.59 32.28 -6.69
N LYS A 405 0.83 32.87 -7.61
CA LYS A 405 -0.36 32.28 -8.22
C LYS A 405 -0.08 31.88 -9.64
N LEU A 406 -0.80 30.86 -10.11
CA LEU A 406 -1.02 30.60 -11.51
C LEU A 406 -1.96 31.66 -12.11
N ASP A 407 -1.65 32.08 -13.33
CA ASP A 407 -2.47 32.95 -14.14
C ASP A 407 -3.65 32.21 -14.79
N LEU A 408 -4.61 32.96 -15.32
CA LEU A 408 -5.75 32.40 -16.03
C LEU A 408 -5.35 31.60 -17.29
N ARG A 409 -4.27 32.00 -17.95
CA ARG A 409 -3.78 31.41 -19.21
C ARG A 409 -2.46 30.72 -18.95
N ILE A 410 -2.45 29.40 -19.13
CA ILE A 410 -1.30 28.56 -18.83
C ILE A 410 -0.79 27.92 -20.12
N VAL A 411 0.51 27.95 -20.35
CA VAL A 411 1.17 27.22 -21.43
C VAL A 411 2.10 26.19 -20.81
N VAL A 412 1.85 24.91 -21.06
CA VAL A 412 2.65 23.80 -20.52
C VAL A 412 3.33 23.08 -21.67
N SER A 413 4.66 22.91 -21.61
CA SER A 413 5.47 22.34 -22.70
C SER A 413 5.97 20.91 -22.43
N LYS A 414 5.64 20.32 -21.28
CA LYS A 414 6.21 19.04 -20.80
C LYS A 414 5.19 17.91 -20.63
N VAL A 415 3.93 18.17 -20.95
CA VAL A 415 2.83 17.22 -20.73
C VAL A 415 2.58 16.33 -21.94
N GLY A 416 3.34 16.48 -23.02
CA GLY A 416 2.99 15.86 -24.31
C GLY A 416 1.82 16.61 -24.95
N GLY A 417 1.75 16.62 -26.27
CA GLY A 417 0.73 17.39 -26.99
C GLY A 417 -0.05 16.48 -27.91
N ILE A 418 -0.10 16.87 -29.18
CA ILE A 418 -0.63 16.02 -30.25
C ILE A 418 0.36 14.90 -30.56
N LYS A 419 -0.16 13.69 -30.74
CA LYS A 419 0.60 12.55 -31.22
C LYS A 419 1.23 12.86 -32.58
N VAL A 420 2.56 12.74 -32.67
CA VAL A 420 3.33 12.94 -33.92
C VAL A 420 3.98 11.66 -34.45
N ASP A 421 4.07 10.60 -33.63
CA ASP A 421 4.71 9.34 -34.00
C ASP A 421 3.70 8.25 -34.43
N THR A 422 4.18 7.28 -35.22
CA THR A 422 3.40 6.11 -35.68
C THR A 422 3.77 4.82 -34.95
N TRP A 423 4.82 4.84 -34.12
CA TRP A 423 5.42 3.64 -33.51
C TRP A 423 5.04 3.42 -32.03
N GLY A 424 4.34 4.36 -31.40
CA GLY A 424 3.91 4.28 -30.00
C GLY A 424 2.48 3.75 -29.80
N ARG A 425 2.25 3.04 -28.68
CA ARG A 425 0.90 2.78 -28.14
C ARG A 425 0.34 4.08 -27.55
N SER A 426 -0.23 4.92 -28.40
CA SER A 426 -0.89 6.16 -27.97
C SER A 426 -2.41 6.04 -28.08
N PRO A 427 -3.18 6.76 -27.25
CA PRO A 427 -4.64 6.79 -27.30
C PRO A 427 -5.18 7.10 -28.70
N ALA A 428 -6.32 6.50 -29.04
CA ALA A 428 -7.00 6.71 -30.32
C ALA A 428 -7.51 8.15 -30.50
N CYS A 429 -7.58 8.94 -29.43
CA CYS A 429 -8.09 10.31 -29.44
C CYS A 429 -7.15 11.32 -30.11
N GLY A 430 -5.87 10.99 -30.35
CA GLY A 430 -4.91 11.88 -31.03
C GLY A 430 -3.96 12.65 -30.10
N LEU A 431 -4.08 12.47 -28.79
CA LEU A 431 -3.14 12.98 -27.78
C LEU A 431 -2.03 11.97 -27.44
N GLU A 432 -0.89 12.47 -26.97
CA GLU A 432 0.04 11.65 -26.18
C GLU A 432 -0.60 11.22 -24.85
N SER A 433 -0.25 10.02 -24.35
CA SER A 433 -0.81 9.49 -23.08
C SER A 433 -0.58 10.44 -21.90
N ARG A 434 0.58 11.11 -21.84
CA ARG A 434 0.88 12.11 -20.80
C ARG A 434 -0.08 13.31 -20.85
N CYS A 435 -0.45 13.74 -22.05
CA CYS A 435 -1.36 14.88 -22.24
C CYS A 435 -2.77 14.49 -21.82
N LEU A 436 -3.18 13.28 -22.23
CA LEU A 436 -4.47 12.72 -21.86
C LEU A 436 -4.61 12.61 -20.34
N ASN A 437 -3.59 12.07 -19.67
CA ASN A 437 -3.57 11.95 -18.21
C ASN A 437 -3.63 13.32 -17.55
N PHE A 438 -2.80 14.28 -17.98
CA PHE A 438 -2.78 15.63 -17.44
C PHE A 438 -4.14 16.35 -17.54
N LEU A 439 -4.83 16.25 -18.68
CA LEU A 439 -6.17 16.85 -18.83
C LEU A 439 -7.21 16.16 -17.95
N ASN A 440 -7.13 14.83 -17.82
CA ASN A 440 -7.99 14.09 -16.89
C ASN A 440 -7.71 14.45 -15.43
N ASP A 441 -6.44 14.67 -15.07
CA ASP A 441 -6.02 15.04 -13.72
C ASP A 441 -6.56 16.42 -13.34
N ILE A 442 -6.61 17.38 -14.28
CA ILE A 442 -7.29 18.67 -14.08
C ILE A 442 -8.76 18.46 -13.73
N ILE A 443 -9.47 17.61 -14.48
CA ILE A 443 -10.90 17.33 -14.25
C ILE A 443 -11.10 16.65 -12.88
N THR A 444 -10.21 15.75 -12.50
CA THR A 444 -10.24 15.09 -11.18
C THR A 444 -10.03 16.09 -10.04
N VAL A 445 -9.02 16.95 -10.12
CA VAL A 445 -8.79 17.99 -9.10
C VAL A 445 -9.95 18.97 -9.04
N ALA A 446 -10.56 19.34 -10.18
CA ALA A 446 -11.79 20.12 -10.19
C ALA A 446 -12.93 19.43 -9.44
N SER A 447 -13.10 18.11 -9.61
CA SER A 447 -14.08 17.35 -8.82
C SER A 447 -13.80 17.45 -7.32
N ASN A 448 -12.53 17.34 -6.92
CA ASN A 448 -12.13 17.41 -5.51
C ASN A 448 -12.31 18.81 -4.92
N LEU A 449 -12.23 19.85 -5.75
CA LEU A 449 -12.58 21.23 -5.38
C LEU A 449 -14.08 21.51 -5.45
N GLY A 450 -14.92 20.48 -5.60
CA GLY A 450 -16.39 20.60 -5.52
C GLY A 450 -17.09 20.97 -6.83
N TYR A 451 -16.40 20.93 -7.98
CA TYR A 451 -17.03 21.12 -9.28
C TYR A 451 -17.74 19.82 -9.72
N ASP A 452 -19.01 19.90 -10.13
CA ASP A 452 -19.73 18.73 -10.62
C ASP A 452 -19.30 18.40 -12.06
N ILE A 453 -18.46 17.37 -12.15
CA ILE A 453 -17.90 16.87 -13.39
C ILE A 453 -18.68 15.67 -13.98
N SER A 454 -19.83 15.31 -13.42
CA SER A 454 -20.56 14.09 -13.80
C SER A 454 -21.00 14.06 -15.27
N LYS A 455 -21.15 15.25 -15.88
CA LYS A 455 -21.55 15.44 -17.28
C LYS A 455 -20.42 15.97 -18.17
N VAL A 456 -19.19 16.05 -17.66
CA VAL A 456 -18.02 16.49 -18.43
C VAL A 456 -17.68 15.42 -19.46
N GLU A 457 -17.62 15.79 -20.74
CA GLU A 457 -17.01 14.93 -21.77
C GLU A 457 -15.53 14.72 -21.45
N ARG A 458 -15.07 13.47 -21.51
CA ARG A 458 -13.69 13.14 -21.17
C ARG A 458 -12.77 13.41 -22.37
N PRO A 459 -11.51 13.82 -22.13
CA PRO A 459 -10.56 14.06 -23.22
C PRO A 459 -10.35 12.85 -24.15
N ASP A 460 -10.50 11.61 -23.66
CA ASP A 460 -10.39 10.38 -24.47
C ASP A 460 -11.56 10.14 -25.42
N SER A 461 -12.75 10.70 -25.14
CA SER A 461 -13.91 10.59 -26.02
C SER A 461 -13.90 11.60 -27.18
N LEU A 462 -12.93 12.51 -27.20
CA LEU A 462 -12.80 13.56 -28.21
C LEU A 462 -11.79 13.19 -29.30
N HIS A 463 -11.96 13.78 -30.48
CA HIS A 463 -10.93 13.74 -31.54
C HIS A 463 -10.08 15.00 -31.49
N TRP A 464 -8.79 14.83 -31.27
CA TRP A 464 -7.82 15.92 -31.12
C TRP A 464 -7.03 16.15 -32.41
N ALA A 465 -6.92 17.41 -32.76
CA ALA A 465 -6.04 17.89 -33.82
C ALA A 465 -5.28 19.13 -33.36
N SER A 466 -4.11 19.37 -33.96
CA SER A 466 -3.22 20.46 -33.56
C SER A 466 -3.91 21.82 -33.68
N ASN A 467 -3.80 22.62 -32.61
CA ASN A 467 -4.37 23.96 -32.49
C ASN A 467 -5.91 24.02 -32.58
N VAL A 468 -6.61 22.89 -32.44
CA VAL A 468 -8.07 22.86 -32.32
C VAL A 468 -8.45 23.11 -30.86
N LYS A 469 -9.44 23.98 -30.66
CA LYS A 469 -9.93 24.34 -29.33
C LYS A 469 -10.96 23.32 -28.86
N HIS A 470 -10.78 22.82 -27.65
CA HIS A 470 -11.78 22.04 -26.91
C HIS A 470 -12.18 22.78 -25.63
N GLU A 471 -13.44 22.69 -25.26
CA GLU A 471 -14.03 23.36 -24.09
C GLU A 471 -14.62 22.30 -23.16
N PHE A 472 -14.31 22.40 -21.87
CA PHE A 472 -14.78 21.48 -20.84
C PHE A 472 -15.68 22.26 -19.88
N PHE A 473 -16.85 21.70 -19.56
CA PHE A 473 -17.89 22.38 -18.78
C PHE A 473 -18.27 21.59 -17.53
N TYR A 474 -18.51 22.27 -16.42
CA TYR A 474 -19.06 21.67 -15.20
C TYR A 474 -20.52 22.07 -15.01
N HIS A 475 -21.26 21.26 -14.24
CA HIS A 475 -22.63 21.61 -13.87
C HIS A 475 -22.64 22.51 -12.62
N ASN A 476 -23.10 23.75 -12.77
CA ASN A 476 -23.30 24.65 -11.64
C ASN A 476 -24.72 24.45 -11.07
N HIS A 477 -24.82 23.85 -9.89
CA HIS A 477 -26.10 23.58 -9.21
C HIS A 477 -26.81 24.87 -8.73
N THR A 478 -26.06 25.94 -8.46
CA THR A 478 -26.62 27.23 -8.05
C THR A 478 -27.34 27.91 -9.22
N THR A 479 -26.75 27.86 -10.43
CA THR A 479 -27.34 28.48 -11.63
C THR A 479 -28.19 27.52 -12.45
N GLY A 480 -28.07 26.22 -12.21
CA GLY A 480 -28.72 25.14 -12.97
C GLY A 480 -28.16 24.94 -14.38
N LYS A 481 -27.00 25.52 -14.71
CA LYS A 481 -26.44 25.57 -16.07
C LYS A 481 -25.10 24.84 -16.19
N GLN A 482 -24.66 24.63 -17.42
CA GLN A 482 -23.29 24.24 -17.73
C GLN A 482 -22.44 25.49 -17.83
N GLU A 483 -21.32 25.53 -17.11
CA GLU A 483 -20.37 26.64 -17.10
C GLU A 483 -18.99 26.16 -17.49
N LEU A 484 -18.22 27.00 -18.19
CA LEU A 484 -16.88 26.64 -18.65
C LEU A 484 -16.00 26.37 -17.42
N LEU A 485 -15.30 25.25 -17.41
CA LEU A 485 -14.25 24.91 -16.45
C LEU A 485 -12.89 25.36 -16.99
N PHE A 486 -12.56 24.92 -18.21
CA PHE A 486 -11.40 25.38 -18.97
C PHE A 486 -11.58 25.13 -20.46
N ASP A 487 -10.82 25.87 -21.27
CA ASP A 487 -10.58 25.53 -22.66
C ASP A 487 -9.11 25.25 -22.93
N CYS A 488 -8.86 24.42 -23.93
CA CYS A 488 -7.49 24.02 -24.25
C CYS A 488 -7.24 23.82 -25.75
N ARG A 489 -5.97 23.98 -26.14
CA ARG A 489 -5.43 23.63 -27.45
C ARG A 489 -4.14 22.84 -27.28
N ALA A 490 -4.04 21.68 -27.89
CA ALA A 490 -2.82 20.88 -27.94
C ALA A 490 -2.07 21.10 -29.26
N PHE A 491 -0.75 21.01 -29.24
CA PHE A 491 0.11 21.28 -30.39
C PHE A 491 1.08 20.12 -30.66
N GLN A 492 1.54 19.99 -31.90
CA GLN A 492 2.50 18.96 -32.31
C GLN A 492 3.89 19.10 -31.69
N ASN A 493 4.24 20.29 -31.19
CA ASN A 493 5.52 20.53 -30.52
C ASN A 493 5.50 20.12 -29.02
N GLY A 494 4.44 19.44 -28.57
CA GLY A 494 4.28 19.02 -27.18
C GLY A 494 3.68 20.07 -26.25
N ASN A 495 3.37 21.26 -26.75
CA ASN A 495 2.74 22.31 -25.94
C ASN A 495 1.24 22.09 -25.80
N VAL A 496 0.70 22.50 -24.66
CA VAL A 496 -0.73 22.61 -24.38
C VAL A 496 -1.00 24.00 -23.84
N HIS A 497 -1.94 24.71 -24.46
CA HIS A 497 -2.39 26.03 -24.03
C HIS A 497 -3.74 25.88 -23.36
N LEU A 498 -3.86 26.33 -22.12
CA LEU A 498 -5.05 26.27 -21.28
C LEU A 498 -5.53 27.68 -20.98
N ARG A 499 -6.84 27.86 -20.90
CA ARG A 499 -7.48 29.01 -20.28
C ARG A 499 -8.54 28.52 -19.31
N PHE A 500 -8.33 28.77 -18.02
CA PHE A 500 -9.22 28.34 -16.96
C PHE A 500 -10.38 29.32 -16.76
N ALA A 501 -11.43 28.84 -16.11
CA ALA A 501 -12.43 29.71 -15.48
C ALA A 501 -11.81 30.42 -14.28
N GLN A 502 -12.22 31.67 -14.06
CA GLN A 502 -11.69 32.49 -12.97
C GLN A 502 -11.97 31.86 -11.59
N SER A 503 -13.14 31.27 -11.40
CA SER A 503 -13.51 30.58 -10.16
C SER A 503 -12.55 29.42 -9.85
N PHE A 504 -12.34 28.54 -10.83
CA PHE A 504 -11.50 27.35 -10.65
C PHE A 504 -10.04 27.70 -10.37
N ILE A 505 -9.45 28.62 -11.15
CA ILE A 505 -8.04 28.99 -10.93
C ILE A 505 -7.85 29.73 -9.60
N CYS A 506 -8.86 30.47 -9.12
CA CYS A 506 -8.82 31.08 -7.79
C CYS A 506 -8.81 30.01 -6.70
N ASP A 507 -9.74 29.04 -6.75
CA ASP A 507 -9.78 27.95 -5.77
C ASP A 507 -8.45 27.19 -5.72
N LEU A 508 -7.89 26.88 -6.89
CA LEU A 508 -6.62 26.14 -7.00
C LEU A 508 -5.46 26.92 -6.36
N ASN A 509 -5.38 28.24 -6.60
CA ASN A 509 -4.34 29.09 -6.01
C ASN A 509 -4.47 29.19 -4.48
N ILE A 510 -5.69 29.36 -3.98
CA ILE A 510 -5.96 29.46 -2.53
C ILE A 510 -5.58 28.15 -1.83
N GLU A 511 -6.02 27.01 -2.37
CA GLU A 511 -5.73 25.71 -1.77
C GLU A 511 -4.25 25.35 -1.85
N ASN A 512 -3.56 25.63 -2.96
CA ASN A 512 -2.11 25.42 -3.03
C ASN A 512 -1.38 26.30 -1.98
N GLY A 513 -1.74 27.58 -1.86
CA GLY A 513 -1.15 28.46 -0.84
C GLY A 513 -1.42 28.00 0.59
N ARG A 514 -2.62 27.47 0.87
CA ARG A 514 -2.98 26.87 2.16
C ARG A 514 -2.14 25.63 2.46
N LEU A 515 -2.07 24.68 1.51
CA LEU A 515 -1.37 23.41 1.68
C LEU A 515 0.14 23.59 1.86
N ARG A 516 0.73 24.55 1.16
CA ARG A 516 2.13 24.91 1.33
C ARG A 516 2.40 25.75 2.59
N GLY A 517 1.34 26.11 3.31
CA GLY A 517 1.40 26.83 4.58
C GLY A 517 1.68 28.33 4.43
N TRP A 518 1.55 28.89 3.23
CA TRP A 518 1.80 30.30 2.96
C TRP A 518 0.59 31.17 3.26
N ILE A 519 -0.62 30.63 3.06
CA ILE A 519 -1.89 31.28 3.40
C ILE A 519 -2.48 30.57 4.62
N LYS A 520 -2.73 31.29 5.71
CA LYS A 520 -3.23 30.71 6.97
C LYS A 520 -4.76 30.78 7.11
N ASN A 521 -5.43 31.66 6.37
CA ASN A 521 -6.88 31.80 6.41
C ASN A 521 -7.44 32.50 5.15
N GLY A 522 -8.77 32.47 4.98
CA GLY A 522 -9.44 33.07 3.82
C GLY A 522 -9.32 34.59 3.68
N TYR A 523 -9.09 35.34 4.78
CA TYR A 523 -8.86 36.79 4.69
C TYR A 523 -7.45 37.11 4.18
N GLU A 524 -6.46 36.36 4.64
CA GLU A 524 -5.09 36.44 4.11
C GLU A 524 -5.06 36.03 2.63
N ALA A 525 -5.83 35.01 2.24
CA ALA A 525 -6.02 34.64 0.85
C ALA A 525 -6.60 35.78 0.00
N ALA A 526 -7.58 36.51 0.55
CA ALA A 526 -8.21 37.65 -0.11
C ALA A 526 -7.20 38.79 -0.36
N ASP A 527 -6.35 39.09 0.63
CA ASP A 527 -5.33 40.14 0.52
C ASP A 527 -4.19 39.74 -0.43
N GLU A 528 -3.65 38.53 -0.31
CA GLU A 528 -2.52 38.07 -1.14
C GLU A 528 -2.90 37.89 -2.61
N LEU A 529 -4.15 37.51 -2.90
CA LEU A 529 -4.63 37.30 -4.27
C LEU A 529 -5.32 38.53 -4.88
N ASP A 530 -5.56 39.58 -4.09
CA ASP A 530 -6.32 40.78 -4.45
C ASP A 530 -7.75 40.47 -4.93
N ILE A 531 -8.48 39.69 -4.13
CA ILE A 531 -9.86 39.24 -4.39
C ILE A 531 -10.79 39.55 -3.21
N SER A 532 -12.10 39.47 -3.40
CA SER A 532 -13.04 39.71 -2.32
C SER A 532 -13.03 38.57 -1.29
N PRO A 533 -13.22 38.85 0.01
CA PRO A 533 -13.40 37.83 1.04
C PRO A 533 -14.56 36.87 0.74
N GLU A 534 -15.61 37.34 0.07
CA GLU A 534 -16.76 36.51 -0.35
C GLU A 534 -16.35 35.36 -1.30
N ILE A 535 -15.30 35.56 -2.10
CA ILE A 535 -14.74 34.51 -2.98
C ILE A 535 -13.70 33.68 -2.21
N ALA A 536 -12.85 34.34 -1.43
CA ALA A 536 -11.70 33.69 -0.80
C ALA A 536 -12.07 32.76 0.36
N LEU A 537 -13.04 33.14 1.19
CA LEU A 537 -13.42 32.36 2.37
C LEU A 537 -13.99 30.98 2.02
N PRO A 538 -14.96 30.85 1.08
CA PRO A 538 -15.48 29.53 0.69
C PRO A 538 -14.46 28.66 -0.06
N ALA A 539 -13.46 29.29 -0.69
CA ALA A 539 -12.41 28.60 -1.41
C ALA A 539 -11.30 28.06 -0.49
N PHE A 540 -11.16 28.64 0.70
CA PHE A 540 -10.24 28.16 1.73
C PHE A 540 -10.78 26.88 2.36
N THR A 541 -10.00 25.81 2.41
CA THR A 541 -10.38 24.43 2.79
C THR A 541 -11.36 23.74 1.85
N LYS A 542 -11.38 24.14 0.57
CA LYS A 542 -12.27 23.55 -0.44
C LYS A 542 -11.84 22.17 -0.92
N ASN A 543 -10.55 21.82 -0.80
CA ASN A 543 -10.08 20.50 -1.23
C ASN A 543 -10.81 19.39 -0.48
N LEU A 544 -11.13 18.31 -1.20
CA LEU A 544 -11.84 17.17 -0.64
C LEU A 544 -11.11 16.60 0.58
N GLN A 545 -11.86 16.32 1.64
CA GLN A 545 -11.37 15.63 2.83
C GLN A 545 -12.36 14.54 3.22
N ILE A 546 -11.87 13.31 3.33
CA ILE A 546 -12.60 12.20 3.92
C ILE A 546 -12.63 12.41 5.44
N THR A 547 -13.83 12.31 6.01
CA THR A 547 -14.05 12.36 7.46
C THR A 547 -14.45 10.99 8.00
N ASP A 548 -14.37 10.80 9.33
CA ASP A 548 -14.80 9.54 9.98
C ASP A 548 -16.26 9.17 9.65
N LYS A 549 -17.11 10.16 9.34
CA LYS A 549 -18.52 9.95 8.97
C LYS A 549 -18.71 9.40 7.55
N SER A 550 -17.75 9.61 6.65
CA SER A 550 -17.78 9.09 5.28
C SER A 550 -17.34 7.62 5.20
N VAL A 551 -16.65 7.09 6.21
CA VAL A 551 -16.07 5.73 6.18
C VAL A 551 -17.11 4.62 6.00
N PRO A 552 -18.26 4.61 6.70
CA PRO A 552 -19.27 3.56 6.49
C PRO A 552 -19.95 3.66 5.11
N LEU A 553 -20.08 4.86 4.56
CA LEU A 553 -20.68 5.10 3.23
C LEU A 553 -19.75 4.59 2.11
N LEU A 554 -18.43 4.71 2.30
CA LEU A 554 -17.40 4.22 1.37
C LEU A 554 -17.24 2.69 1.38
N LEU A 555 -17.66 2.01 2.45
CA LEU A 555 -17.60 0.55 2.60
C LEU A 555 -18.92 -0.15 2.22
N ALA A 556 -20.00 0.61 2.03
CA ALA A 556 -21.34 0.12 1.75
C ALA A 556 -21.85 0.44 0.33
N SER A 557 -21.02 1.08 -0.51
CA SER A 557 -21.34 1.42 -1.90
C SER A 557 -20.84 0.37 -2.89
#